data_AF-A0A3P7HXF8-F1
#
_entry.id   AF-A0A3P7HXF8-F1
#
_cell.length_a   1.000
_cell.length_b   1.000
_cell.length_c   1.000
_cell.angle_alpha   90.00
_cell.angle_beta   90.00
_cell.angle_gamma   90.00
#
_symmetry.space_group_name_H-M   'P 1'
#
loop_
_entity.id
_entity.type
_entity.pdbx_description
1 polymer ?
#
loop_
_entity_poly.entity_id
_entity_poly.type
_entity_poly.pdbx_seq_one_letter_code
_entity_poly.pdbx_strand_id
1 'polypeptide(L)'
;MSCIDIEDKYAKKLDRLGTTGRGPILPFSEKKDYHPEVNIQYVDDKGRVMDQKDAYRELSYKFHGRNPGKKQTEKRISRRDKKELLKQMNSSDTPLGTLSKQLKKQEQLQTPYLVLSGSGRSDQ
;
A
#
# COMPACT_ATOMS: atom_id res chain seq x y z
N MET A 1 -39.40 -3.18 -57.81
CA MET A 1 -38.64 -4.24 -57.11
C MET A 1 -37.37 -3.62 -56.57
N SER A 2 -37.32 -3.35 -55.27
CA SER A 2 -36.17 -2.70 -54.63
C SER A 2 -34.97 -3.64 -54.64
N CYS A 3 -33.89 -3.22 -55.29
CA CYS A 3 -32.61 -3.92 -55.26
C CYS A 3 -32.12 -3.93 -53.80
N ILE A 4 -31.81 -5.10 -53.27
CA ILE A 4 -31.20 -5.21 -51.95
C ILE A 4 -29.72 -4.91 -52.17
N ASP A 5 -29.29 -3.70 -51.81
CA ASP A 5 -27.92 -3.23 -51.93
C ASP A 5 -26.96 -4.20 -51.23
N ILE A 6 -26.07 -4.81 -52.02
CA ILE A 6 -25.13 -5.83 -51.58
C ILE A 6 -24.21 -5.28 -50.48
N GLU A 7 -23.96 -3.97 -50.48
CA GLU A 7 -23.19 -3.25 -49.47
C GLU A 7 -23.83 -3.32 -48.08
N ASP A 8 -25.16 -3.33 -47.98
CA ASP A 8 -25.89 -3.31 -46.71
C ASP A 8 -25.77 -4.65 -45.94
N LYS A 9 -25.63 -5.75 -46.68
CA LYS A 9 -25.33 -7.09 -46.12
C LYS A 9 -23.88 -7.20 -45.65
N TYR A 10 -22.95 -6.58 -46.37
CA TYR A 10 -21.54 -6.54 -45.96
C TYR A 10 -21.33 -5.68 -44.72
N ALA A 11 -21.97 -4.52 -44.62
CA ALA A 11 -21.91 -3.65 -43.44
C ALA A 11 -22.41 -4.37 -42.17
N LYS A 12 -23.58 -5.01 -42.22
CA LYS A 12 -24.12 -5.79 -41.09
C LYS A 12 -23.27 -7.01 -40.73
N LYS A 13 -22.60 -7.64 -41.71
CA LYS A 13 -21.69 -8.76 -41.47
C LYS A 13 -20.40 -8.30 -40.80
N LEU A 14 -19.84 -7.14 -41.19
CA LEU A 14 -18.64 -6.58 -40.58
C LEU A 14 -18.89 -6.08 -39.14
N ASP A 15 -20.06 -5.49 -38.87
CA ASP A 15 -20.47 -5.12 -37.51
C ASP A 15 -20.64 -6.36 -36.61
N ARG A 16 -21.25 -7.43 -37.14
CA ARG A 16 -21.41 -8.70 -36.42
C ARG A 16 -20.07 -9.43 -36.21
N LEU A 17 -19.10 -9.22 -37.09
CA LEU A 17 -17.75 -9.79 -37.02
C LEU A 17 -16.77 -8.92 -36.22
N GLY A 18 -17.20 -7.74 -35.74
CA GLY A 18 -16.38 -6.82 -34.95
C GLY A 18 -15.20 -6.22 -35.73
N THR A 19 -15.21 -6.31 -37.06
CA THR A 19 -14.08 -5.89 -37.92
C THR A 19 -14.16 -4.42 -38.34
N THR A 20 -15.27 -3.73 -38.07
CA THR A 20 -15.46 -2.29 -38.31
C THR A 20 -14.74 -1.42 -37.26
N GLY A 21 -13.48 -1.67 -36.93
CA GLY A 21 -12.65 -0.73 -36.16
C GLY A 21 -13.21 -0.27 -34.80
N ARG A 22 -14.24 -0.94 -34.26
CA ARG A 22 -14.84 -0.71 -32.95
C ARG A 22 -13.97 -1.41 -31.90
N GLY A 23 -12.70 -1.01 -31.84
CA GLY A 23 -11.78 -1.45 -30.80
C GLY A 23 -12.16 -0.84 -29.44
N PRO A 24 -11.48 -1.26 -28.35
CA PRO A 24 -11.80 -0.87 -26.96
C PRO A 24 -11.76 0.63 -26.64
N ILE A 25 -11.39 1.47 -27.60
CA ILE A 25 -11.27 2.93 -27.46
C ILE A 25 -12.45 3.61 -28.17
N LEU A 26 -13.63 3.55 -27.56
CA LEU A 26 -14.76 4.39 -27.96
C LEU A 26 -14.65 5.75 -27.25
N PRO A 27 -14.74 6.87 -27.98
CA PRO A 27 -14.79 8.19 -27.36
C PRO A 27 -16.11 8.37 -26.61
N PHE A 28 -16.02 8.63 -25.30
CA PHE A 28 -17.16 8.82 -24.42
C PHE A 28 -17.82 10.19 -24.64
N SER A 29 -18.62 10.29 -25.71
CA SER A 29 -19.22 11.57 -26.17
C SER A 29 -20.38 12.06 -25.28
N GLU A 30 -20.90 11.21 -24.40
CA GLU A 30 -22.09 11.49 -23.58
C GLU A 30 -21.81 12.34 -22.34
N LYS A 31 -20.55 12.46 -21.90
CA LYS A 31 -20.19 13.32 -20.76
C LYS A 31 -18.98 14.20 -21.06
N LYS A 32 -19.22 15.26 -21.83
CA LYS A 32 -18.19 16.24 -22.23
C LYS A 32 -17.57 16.98 -21.04
N ASP A 33 -18.31 17.14 -19.95
CA ASP A 33 -17.88 17.89 -18.76
C ASP A 33 -17.56 17.00 -17.54
N TYR A 34 -17.44 15.68 -17.73
CA TYR A 34 -17.16 14.75 -16.62
C TYR A 34 -15.68 14.70 -16.27
N HIS A 35 -15.34 15.35 -15.16
CA HIS A 35 -13.98 15.42 -14.60
C HIS A 35 -13.97 14.72 -13.23
N PRO A 36 -13.90 13.38 -13.18
CA PRO A 36 -13.84 12.68 -11.90
C PRO A 36 -12.48 12.94 -11.25
N GLU A 37 -12.49 13.23 -9.95
CA GLU A 37 -11.30 13.14 -9.14
C GLU A 37 -11.00 11.66 -8.86
N VAL A 38 -9.96 11.14 -9.51
CA VAL A 38 -9.59 9.72 -9.39
C VAL A 38 -8.47 9.57 -8.37
N ASN A 39 -8.81 9.02 -7.20
CA ASN A 39 -7.85 8.70 -6.14
C ASN A 39 -7.58 7.20 -6.11
N ILE A 40 -6.38 6.79 -6.50
CA ILE A 40 -5.95 5.38 -6.47
C ILE A 40 -5.32 5.09 -5.10
N GLN A 41 -5.98 4.24 -4.32
CA GLN A 41 -5.47 3.79 -3.02
C GLN A 41 -5.35 2.27 -3.01
N TYR A 42 -4.27 1.79 -2.39
CA TYR A 42 -4.06 0.36 -2.17
C TYR A 42 -4.36 0.04 -0.72
N VAL A 43 -5.20 -0.96 -0.48
CA VAL A 43 -5.59 -1.39 0.86
C VAL A 43 -5.12 -2.82 1.13
N ASP A 44 -4.64 -3.04 2.34
CA ASP A 44 -4.27 -4.36 2.88
C ASP A 44 -5.52 -5.14 3.34
N ASP A 45 -5.38 -6.43 3.66
CA ASP A 45 -6.50 -7.28 4.13
C ASP A 45 -7.14 -6.75 5.42
N LYS A 46 -6.37 -5.99 6.21
CA LYS A 46 -6.82 -5.31 7.43
C LYS A 46 -7.50 -3.95 7.16
N GLY A 47 -7.77 -3.59 5.91
CA GLY A 47 -8.39 -2.31 5.52
C GLY A 47 -7.49 -1.08 5.65
N ARG A 48 -6.18 -1.27 5.86
CA ARG A 48 -5.21 -0.17 6.03
C ARG A 48 -4.69 0.30 4.67
N VAL A 49 -4.55 1.62 4.50
CA VAL A 49 -3.89 2.18 3.32
C VAL A 49 -2.42 1.77 3.31
N MET A 50 -2.02 1.13 2.23
CA MET A 50 -0.70 0.54 2.02
C MET A 50 0.25 1.59 1.44
N ASP A 51 1.51 1.52 1.87
CA ASP A 51 2.59 2.31 1.25
C ASP A 51 2.82 1.84 -0.20
N GLN A 52 3.31 2.73 -1.07
CA GLN A 52 3.53 2.42 -2.49
C GLN A 52 4.47 1.21 -2.68
N LYS A 53 5.52 1.09 -1.86
CA LYS A 53 6.48 -0.03 -1.92
C LYS A 53 5.85 -1.36 -1.52
N ASP A 54 4.91 -1.29 -0.60
CA ASP A 54 4.19 -2.45 -0.11
C ASP A 54 3.13 -2.87 -1.13
N ALA A 55 2.42 -1.90 -1.71
CA ALA A 55 1.43 -2.13 -2.75
C ALA A 55 2.04 -2.79 -4.00
N TYR A 56 3.16 -2.25 -4.50
CA TYR A 56 3.88 -2.83 -5.64
C TYR A 56 4.29 -4.28 -5.38
N ARG A 57 4.72 -4.57 -4.15
CA ARG A 57 5.15 -5.91 -3.76
C ARG A 57 3.98 -6.90 -3.73
N GLU A 58 2.84 -6.54 -3.16
CA GLU A 58 1.64 -7.38 -3.19
C GLU A 58 1.16 -7.62 -4.62
N LEU A 59 1.14 -6.57 -5.46
CA LEU A 59 0.83 -6.70 -6.88
C LEU A 59 1.82 -7.63 -7.60
N SER A 60 3.11 -7.50 -7.31
CA SER A 60 4.16 -8.36 -7.89
C SER A 60 4.00 -9.82 -7.47
N TYR A 61 3.64 -10.09 -6.22
CA TYR A 61 3.40 -11.45 -5.73
C TYR A 61 2.18 -12.09 -6.40
N LYS A 62 1.09 -11.32 -6.54
CA LYS A 62 -0.12 -11.77 -7.26
C LYS A 62 0.17 -11.99 -8.75
N PHE A 63 0.96 -11.11 -9.36
CA PHE A 63 1.32 -11.19 -10.78
C PHE A 63 2.24 -12.38 -11.08
N HIS A 64 3.31 -12.57 -10.30
CA HIS A 64 4.27 -13.66 -10.53
C HIS A 64 3.90 -14.99 -9.86
N GLY A 65 2.87 -15.01 -9.00
CA GLY A 65 2.47 -16.19 -8.23
C GLY A 65 3.51 -16.66 -7.19
N ARG A 66 4.56 -15.88 -6.95
CA ARG A 66 5.68 -16.24 -6.06
C ARG A 66 5.63 -15.43 -4.76
N ASN A 67 5.04 -16.04 -3.74
CA ASN A 67 4.97 -15.46 -2.41
C ASN A 67 6.32 -15.58 -1.67
N PRO A 68 6.62 -14.63 -0.77
CA PRO A 68 7.78 -14.72 0.10
C PRO A 68 7.63 -15.86 1.11
N GLY A 69 8.75 -16.44 1.53
CA GLY A 69 8.73 -17.52 2.54
C GLY A 69 8.23 -17.05 3.91
N LYS A 70 7.70 -18.00 4.69
CA LYS A 70 7.04 -17.78 6.01
C LYS A 70 7.80 -16.81 6.93
N LYS A 71 9.08 -17.05 7.19
CA LYS A 71 9.92 -16.20 8.06
C LYS A 71 9.99 -14.74 7.59
N GLN A 72 9.98 -14.52 6.27
CA GLN A 72 10.05 -13.18 5.71
C GLN A 72 8.69 -12.47 5.85
N THR A 73 7.59 -13.19 5.66
CA THR A 73 6.23 -12.70 5.89
C THR A 73 6.02 -12.33 7.35
N GLU A 74 6.38 -13.20 8.29
CA GLU A 74 6.30 -12.96 9.73
C GLU A 74 7.11 -11.72 10.15
N LYS A 75 8.34 -11.58 9.65
CA LYS A 75 9.18 -10.39 9.93
C LYS A 75 8.56 -9.10 9.40
N ARG A 76 7.89 -9.14 8.24
CA ARG A 76 7.19 -7.98 7.67
C ARG A 76 5.95 -7.62 8.49
N ILE A 77 5.14 -8.61 8.87
CA ILE A 77 3.97 -8.43 9.74
C ILE A 77 4.42 -7.80 11.07
N SER A 78 5.41 -8.39 11.73
CA SER A 78 5.96 -7.87 12.99
C SER A 78 6.50 -6.44 12.87
N ARG A 79 7.17 -6.09 11.77
CA ARG A 79 7.64 -4.71 11.55
C ARG A 79 6.48 -3.73 11.41
N ARG A 80 5.41 -4.10 10.69
CA ARG A 80 4.22 -3.26 10.54
C ARG A 80 3.50 -3.08 11.87
N ASP A 81 3.26 -4.17 12.59
CA ASP A 81 2.56 -4.13 13.88
C ASP A 81 3.37 -3.30 14.90
N LYS A 82 4.71 -3.41 14.90
CA LYS A 82 5.56 -2.56 15.74
C LYS A 82 5.47 -1.08 15.36
N LYS A 83 5.41 -0.75 14.06
CA LYS A 83 5.26 0.64 13.60
C LYS A 83 3.89 1.22 14.00
N GLU A 84 2.85 0.39 13.92
CA GLU A 84 1.50 0.76 14.34
C GLU A 84 1.43 1.00 15.85
N LEU A 85 1.99 0.07 16.63
CA LEU A 85 2.10 0.23 18.08
C LEU A 85 2.83 1.53 18.43
N LEU A 86 4.00 1.78 17.82
CA LEU A 86 4.75 3.02 18.05
C LEU A 86 3.96 4.29 17.69
N LYS A 87 3.08 4.24 16.68
CA LYS A 87 2.23 5.38 16.30
C LYS A 87 1.08 5.59 17.30
N GLN A 88 0.55 4.52 17.88
CA GLN A 88 -0.54 4.58 18.85
C GLN A 88 -0.06 4.95 20.27
N MET A 89 1.23 4.79 20.55
CA MET A 89 1.78 5.08 21.88
C MET A 89 1.94 6.58 22.13
N ASN A 90 1.50 7.02 23.32
CA ASN A 90 1.74 8.37 23.82
C ASN A 90 3.24 8.63 24.01
N SER A 91 3.65 9.87 23.73
CA SER A 91 5.05 10.31 23.68
C SER A 91 5.82 10.21 25.01
N SER A 92 5.16 9.81 26.11
CA SER A 92 5.71 9.83 27.46
C SER A 92 6.40 8.54 27.89
N ASP A 93 6.10 7.37 27.32
CA ASP A 93 6.83 6.14 27.69
C ASP A 93 6.92 5.15 26.53
N THR A 94 8.09 4.52 26.38
CA THR A 94 8.28 3.45 25.39
C THR A 94 7.68 2.15 25.93
N PRO A 95 7.33 1.16 25.09
CA PRO A 95 6.64 -0.05 25.56
C PRO A 95 7.48 -0.91 26.51
N LEU A 96 8.77 -0.62 26.64
CA LEU A 96 9.67 -1.27 27.58
C LEU A 96 9.67 -0.61 28.98
N GLY A 97 8.88 0.45 29.18
CA GLY A 97 8.80 1.24 30.42
C GLY A 97 10.10 1.99 30.69
N THR A 98 10.74 2.52 29.65
CA THR A 98 12.08 3.14 29.78
C THR A 98 12.04 4.38 30.64
N LEU A 99 11.01 5.21 30.53
CA LEU A 99 10.93 6.46 31.28
C LEU A 99 10.81 6.16 32.78
N SER A 100 9.90 5.26 33.15
CA SER A 100 9.71 4.81 34.52
C SER A 100 11.02 4.28 35.15
N LYS A 101 11.80 3.51 34.38
CA LYS A 101 13.11 2.99 34.83
C LYS A 101 14.15 4.10 34.99
N GLN A 102 14.16 5.09 34.11
CA GLN A 102 15.08 6.22 34.17
C GLN A 102 14.79 7.10 35.39
N LEU A 103 13.53 7.43 35.64
CA LEU A 103 13.11 8.21 36.81
C LEU A 103 13.51 7.51 38.12
N LYS A 104 13.22 6.20 38.24
CA LYS A 104 13.62 5.40 39.41
C LYS A 104 15.14 5.43 39.65
N LYS A 105 15.94 5.45 38.58
CA LYS A 105 17.41 5.49 38.70
C LYS A 105 17.92 6.91 39.04
N GLN A 106 17.27 7.96 38.56
CA GLN A 106 17.53 9.34 39.01
C GLN A 106 17.22 9.51 40.51
N GLU A 107 16.11 8.96 40.99
CA GLU A 107 15.75 8.95 42.42
C GLU A 107 16.78 8.20 43.27
N GLN A 108 17.21 7.01 42.81
CA GLN A 108 18.21 6.20 43.51
C GLN A 108 19.58 6.88 43.59
N LEU A 109 20.01 7.52 42.50
CA LEU A 109 21.30 8.23 42.45
C LEU A 109 21.21 9.64 43.05
N GLN A 110 20.00 10.13 43.32
CA GLN A 110 19.70 11.52 43.66
C GLN A 110 20.32 12.53 42.68
N THR A 111 20.37 12.17 41.39
CA THR A 111 20.89 13.03 40.34
C THR A 111 19.77 13.45 39.39
N PRO A 112 19.67 14.72 38.99
CA PRO A 112 18.65 15.18 38.05
C PRO A 112 18.91 14.72 36.62
N TYR A 113 20.11 14.21 36.33
CA TYR A 113 20.51 13.69 35.02
C TYR A 113 20.91 12.22 35.10
N LEU A 114 20.90 11.57 33.94
CA LEU A 114 21.27 10.16 33.77
C LEU A 114 22.26 10.06 32.61
N VAL A 115 23.46 9.52 32.87
CA VAL A 115 24.46 9.28 31.82
C VAL A 115 24.22 7.90 31.24
N LEU A 116 23.77 7.86 29.98
CA LEU A 116 23.59 6.62 29.23
C LEU A 116 24.88 6.31 28.47
N SER A 117 25.81 5.57 29.08
CA SER A 117 26.97 5.05 28.37
C SER A 117 26.52 3.91 27.45
N GLY A 118 26.44 4.17 26.15
CA GLY A 118 26.24 3.13 25.15
C GLY A 118 27.45 2.19 25.13
N SER A 119 27.21 0.89 24.91
CA SER A 119 28.28 -0.10 24.71
C SER A 119 29.21 0.34 23.56
N GLY A 120 30.33 0.94 23.93
CA GLY A 120 31.28 1.54 23.00
C GLY A 120 32.48 2.10 23.74
N ARG A 121 33.19 1.23 24.49
CA ARG A 121 34.54 1.42 25.04
C ARG A 121 34.79 2.72 25.85
N SER A 122 34.94 2.57 27.16
CA SER A 122 35.83 3.43 27.94
C SER A 122 36.25 2.72 29.23
N ASP A 123 37.15 1.74 29.08
CA ASP A 123 38.20 1.54 30.06
C ASP A 123 39.28 2.59 29.72
N GLN A 124 39.30 3.68 30.47
CA GLN A 124 40.45 4.53 30.79
C GLN A 124 40.02 5.60 31.80
#